data_AF-A0A3B8RQQ9-F1
#
_entry.id   AF-A0A3B8RQQ9-F1
#
_cell.length_a   1.000
_cell.length_b   1.000
_cell.length_c   1.000
_cell.angle_alpha   90.00
_cell.angle_beta   90.00
_cell.angle_gamma   90.00
#
_symmetry.space_group_name_H-M   'P 1'
#
loop_
_entity.id
_entity.type
_entity.pdbx_description
1 polymer ?
#
loop_
_entity_poly.entity_id
_entity_poly.type
_entity_poly.pdbx_seq_one_letter_code
_entity_poly.pdbx_strand_id
1 'polypeptide(L)'
;MTKVENKLRDIIKGDLRTQIDAVWAKAKTTYHNFQKGDNIQGTIHCETVEINLGKLIPDIKKENDLKQIDLFILSAAACLHDIGKVESSDTKVFKSNHGKRSMEMILENYEKLGLDRGQAIAVGDIVSVHDDGNLEELPKTPVVIGSESINIIELAAIFRLADMLDTSYQRAPEIISDLKFPDENIPSKWRGRQSITGWYLDQSNRIILQAVPKKDDDIEAVCNLWAMMKEDLSKISPHLKHHGYPSELGKLDIKGVFLESRLKQRATLQRPFPGMAFYTKDDANIFKGRDIEIMKLLSNISSWPITLLIGESGAGKTSLIHAGLFPKIEIMSWKFVWTRPFDNPKENIKKMIWSVFFEGEVDQRKSLLDIMKQLQTRVNLTGC
;
A
#
# COMPACT_ATOMS: atom_id res chain seq x y z
N MET A 1 1.82 -21.22 21.32
CA MET A 1 1.06 -20.20 22.07
C MET A 1 1.21 -18.88 21.33
N THR A 2 0.15 -18.40 20.70
CA THR A 2 0.09 -17.03 20.15
C THR A 2 0.26 -16.06 21.32
N LYS A 3 1.38 -15.34 21.39
CA LYS A 3 1.49 -14.18 22.29
C LYS A 3 0.39 -13.22 21.83
N VAL A 4 -0.65 -13.04 22.65
CA VAL A 4 -1.55 -11.89 22.50
C VAL A 4 -0.64 -10.67 22.49
N GLU A 5 -0.79 -9.81 21.48
CA GLU A 5 0.02 -8.60 21.38
C GLU A 5 -0.40 -7.67 22.53
N ASN A 6 0.36 -7.73 23.64
CA ASN A 6 0.02 -7.02 24.86
C ASN A 6 0.31 -5.53 24.69
N LYS A 7 -0.64 -4.70 25.10
CA LYS A 7 -0.49 -3.24 25.08
C LYS A 7 0.52 -2.85 26.15
N LEU A 8 1.29 -1.78 25.91
CA LEU A 8 2.28 -1.32 26.89
C LEU A 8 1.65 -1.06 28.27
N ARG A 9 0.43 -0.52 28.32
CA ARG A 9 -0.27 -0.32 29.59
C ARG A 9 -0.49 -1.60 30.40
N ASP A 10 -0.54 -2.78 29.78
CA ASP A 10 -0.85 -4.07 30.42
C ASP A 10 0.21 -4.53 31.42
N ILE A 11 1.41 -3.93 31.36
CA ILE A 11 2.48 -4.20 32.31
C ILE A 11 2.66 -3.10 33.37
N ILE A 12 1.90 -2.02 33.31
CA ILE A 12 1.89 -0.95 34.32
C ILE A 12 1.20 -1.49 35.58
N LYS A 13 1.75 -1.16 36.75
CA LYS A 13 1.33 -1.66 38.07
C LYS A 13 0.88 -0.51 38.98
N GLY A 14 0.12 -0.87 40.02
CA GLY A 14 -0.30 0.05 41.08
C GLY A 14 -1.25 1.16 40.59
N ASP A 15 -1.21 2.31 41.25
CA ASP A 15 -2.13 3.42 40.99
C ASP A 15 -2.01 3.97 39.56
N LEU A 16 -0.79 3.96 39.00
CA LEU A 16 -0.54 4.37 37.61
C LEU A 16 -1.30 3.51 36.60
N ARG A 17 -1.57 2.23 36.92
CA ARG A 17 -2.37 1.36 36.04
C ARG A 17 -3.84 1.80 36.00
N THR A 18 -4.42 2.08 37.16
CA THR A 18 -5.78 2.60 37.24
C THR A 18 -5.89 3.96 36.57
N GLN A 19 -4.87 4.80 36.76
CA GLN A 19 -4.83 6.14 36.17
C GLN A 19 -4.75 6.08 34.64
N ILE A 20 -3.86 5.27 34.06
CA ILE A 20 -3.71 5.20 32.60
C ILE A 20 -4.96 4.65 31.92
N ASP A 21 -5.65 3.68 32.54
CA ASP A 21 -6.93 3.17 32.03
C ASP A 21 -7.99 4.27 31.97
N ALA A 22 -8.03 5.15 32.99
CA ALA A 22 -8.92 6.31 33.01
C ALA A 22 -8.56 7.34 31.92
N VAL A 23 -7.26 7.62 31.71
CA VAL A 23 -6.77 8.51 30.65
C VAL A 23 -7.20 7.98 29.28
N TRP A 24 -6.98 6.69 29.01
CA TRP A 24 -7.40 6.06 27.75
C TRP A 24 -8.91 6.09 27.55
N ALA A 25 -9.71 5.81 28.60
CA ALA A 25 -11.16 5.87 28.50
C ALA A 25 -11.63 7.27 28.10
N LYS A 26 -11.08 8.32 28.73
CA LYS A 26 -11.39 9.72 28.42
C LYS A 26 -10.92 10.12 27.02
N ALA A 27 -9.72 9.69 26.61
CA ALA A 27 -9.19 9.97 25.28
C ALA A 27 -10.08 9.38 24.18
N LYS A 28 -10.51 8.13 24.37
CA LYS A 28 -11.43 7.41 23.48
C LYS A 28 -12.78 8.11 23.34
N THR A 29 -13.41 8.49 24.44
CA THR A 29 -14.75 9.09 24.40
C THR A 29 -14.75 10.53 23.93
N THR A 30 -13.68 11.27 24.19
CA THR A 30 -13.65 12.74 24.03
C THR A 30 -12.96 13.19 22.76
N TYR A 31 -11.91 12.49 22.31
CA TYR A 31 -11.06 12.96 21.21
C TYR A 31 -11.00 11.98 20.03
N HIS A 32 -10.83 10.68 20.29
CA HIS A 32 -10.56 9.71 19.20
C HIS A 32 -11.68 9.66 18.14
N ASN A 33 -12.94 9.87 18.52
CA ASN A 33 -14.08 9.88 17.59
C ASN A 33 -14.15 11.15 16.72
N PHE A 34 -13.40 12.20 17.07
CA PHE A 34 -13.44 13.51 16.41
C PHE A 34 -12.14 13.85 15.67
N GLN A 35 -11.16 12.96 15.69
CA GLN A 35 -9.91 13.10 14.94
C GLN A 35 -10.17 13.02 13.43
N LYS A 36 -9.60 13.97 12.67
CA LYS A 36 -9.78 14.10 11.22
C LYS A 36 -8.44 14.24 10.50
N GLY A 37 -8.34 13.67 9.29
CA GLY A 37 -7.24 13.87 8.35
C GLY A 37 -7.24 12.85 7.22
N ASP A 38 -6.20 12.83 6.38
CA ASP A 38 -6.14 12.06 5.13
C ASP A 38 -6.09 10.51 5.30
N ASN A 39 -6.10 10.00 6.53
CA ASN A 39 -6.00 8.58 6.85
C ASN A 39 -7.02 8.21 7.93
N ILE A 40 -7.31 6.91 8.10
CA ILE A 40 -8.12 6.45 9.25
C ILE A 40 -7.38 6.85 10.54
N GLN A 41 -8.03 7.69 11.33
CA GLN A 41 -7.59 8.14 12.66
C GLN A 41 -8.53 7.59 13.73
N GLY A 42 -8.15 7.72 15.01
CA GLY A 42 -8.95 7.28 16.13
C GLY A 42 -8.33 6.12 16.92
N THR A 43 -9.16 5.42 17.68
CA THR A 43 -8.69 4.49 18.73
C THR A 43 -7.79 3.37 18.21
N ILE A 44 -8.05 2.84 17.01
CA ILE A 44 -7.26 1.73 16.45
C ILE A 44 -5.81 2.16 16.18
N HIS A 45 -5.63 3.39 15.67
CA HIS A 45 -4.31 3.96 15.43
C HIS A 45 -3.53 4.08 16.75
N CYS A 46 -4.10 4.75 17.75
CA CYS A 46 -3.49 4.91 19.06
C CYS A 46 -3.10 3.56 19.71
N GLU A 47 -3.99 2.56 19.63
CA GLU A 47 -3.70 1.23 20.17
C GLU A 47 -2.60 0.51 19.39
N THR A 48 -2.50 0.71 18.07
CA THR A 48 -1.43 0.15 17.25
C THR A 48 -0.07 0.76 17.60
N VAL A 49 -0.01 2.08 17.82
CA VAL A 49 1.20 2.76 18.30
C VAL A 49 1.63 2.21 19.67
N GLU A 50 0.68 2.00 20.59
CA GLU A 50 0.96 1.43 21.90
C GLU A 50 1.47 -0.03 21.82
N ILE A 51 0.91 -0.83 20.93
CA ILE A 51 1.38 -2.20 20.67
C ILE A 51 2.80 -2.17 20.07
N ASN A 52 3.08 -1.24 19.15
CA ASN A 52 4.41 -1.08 18.57
C ASN A 52 5.43 -0.72 19.65
N LEU A 53 5.11 0.19 20.58
CA LEU A 53 5.96 0.46 21.76
C LEU A 53 6.25 -0.82 22.54
N GLY A 54 5.21 -1.63 22.82
CA GLY A 54 5.35 -2.91 23.49
C GLY A 54 6.27 -3.90 22.76
N LYS A 55 6.32 -3.87 21.42
CA LYS A 55 7.19 -4.72 20.60
C LYS A 55 8.62 -4.20 20.48
N LEU A 56 8.79 -2.87 20.42
CA LEU A 56 10.08 -2.23 20.21
C LEU A 56 10.93 -2.17 21.48
N ILE A 57 10.29 -1.99 22.64
CA ILE A 57 10.99 -1.96 23.93
C ILE A 57 11.30 -3.41 24.32
N PRO A 58 12.58 -3.77 24.54
CA PRO A 58 12.94 -5.10 25.01
C PRO A 58 12.35 -5.39 26.40
N ASP A 59 11.93 -6.63 26.65
CA ASP A 59 11.33 -7.03 27.94
C ASP A 59 12.26 -6.72 29.12
N ILE A 60 13.58 -6.92 28.96
CA ILE A 60 14.57 -6.59 29.99
C ILE A 60 14.61 -5.10 30.33
N LYS A 61 14.35 -4.20 29.37
CA LYS A 61 14.26 -2.76 29.63
C LYS A 61 12.97 -2.42 30.37
N LYS A 62 11.84 -3.06 30.02
CA LYS A 62 10.56 -2.85 30.73
C LYS A 62 10.63 -3.28 32.19
N GLU A 63 11.48 -4.25 32.50
CA GLU A 63 11.64 -4.81 33.84
C GLU A 63 12.67 -4.05 34.68
N ASN A 64 13.78 -3.59 34.07
CA ASN A 64 14.94 -3.11 34.82
C ASN A 64 15.32 -1.64 34.57
N ASP A 65 15.04 -1.11 33.37
CA ASP A 65 15.54 0.20 32.97
C ASP A 65 14.44 1.27 33.02
N LEU A 66 13.26 0.95 32.49
CA LEU A 66 12.11 1.84 32.45
C LEU A 66 11.30 1.72 33.73
N LYS A 67 11.00 2.87 34.32
CA LYS A 67 10.17 2.99 35.51
C LYS A 67 8.70 2.87 35.12
N GLN A 68 7.86 2.61 36.12
CA GLN A 68 6.40 2.58 35.91
C GLN A 68 5.87 3.91 35.34
N ILE A 69 6.47 5.03 35.71
CA ILE A 69 6.11 6.35 35.16
C ILE A 69 6.53 6.50 33.69
N ASP A 70 7.65 5.94 33.25
CA ASP A 70 8.07 6.01 31.84
C ASP A 70 7.08 5.26 30.94
N LEU A 71 6.67 4.07 31.38
CA LEU A 71 5.65 3.25 30.69
C LEU A 71 4.29 3.97 30.65
N PHE A 72 3.91 4.62 31.75
CA PHE A 72 2.71 5.45 31.84
C PHE A 72 2.75 6.61 30.83
N ILE A 73 3.86 7.37 30.80
CA ILE A 73 4.03 8.51 29.91
C ILE A 73 3.98 8.08 28.43
N LEU A 74 4.63 6.98 28.08
CA LEU A 74 4.59 6.42 26.71
C LEU A 74 3.17 5.97 26.31
N SER A 75 2.44 5.30 27.20
CA SER A 75 1.06 4.89 26.94
C SER A 75 0.10 6.09 26.86
N ALA A 76 0.31 7.12 27.69
CA ALA A 76 -0.48 8.35 27.64
C ALA A 76 -0.21 9.13 26.34
N ALA A 77 1.06 9.21 25.90
CA ALA A 77 1.41 9.78 24.61
C ALA A 77 0.71 9.03 23.46
N ALA A 78 0.63 7.70 23.52
CA ALA A 78 -0.01 6.90 22.46
C ALA A 78 -1.49 7.25 22.25
N CYS A 79 -2.26 7.51 23.31
CA CYS A 79 -3.66 7.94 23.18
C CYS A 79 -3.87 9.45 23.01
N LEU A 80 -2.85 10.28 23.25
CA LEU A 80 -3.00 11.73 23.22
C LEU A 80 -2.26 12.42 22.06
N HIS A 81 -1.39 11.73 21.33
CA HIS A 81 -0.50 12.37 20.36
C HIS A 81 -1.19 13.09 19.18
N ASP A 82 -2.37 12.60 18.80
CA ASP A 82 -3.11 13.07 17.64
C ASP A 82 -4.39 13.85 17.99
N ILE A 83 -4.61 14.21 19.27
CA ILE A 83 -5.85 14.89 19.68
C ILE A 83 -5.99 16.30 19.08
N GLY A 84 -4.89 16.88 18.62
CA GLY A 84 -4.84 18.16 17.91
C GLY A 84 -5.27 18.08 16.44
N LYS A 85 -5.50 16.89 15.87
CA LYS A 85 -6.00 16.70 14.50
C LYS A 85 -7.51 16.93 14.41
N VAL A 86 -7.97 18.14 14.73
CA VAL A 86 -9.38 18.56 14.61
C VAL A 86 -9.50 19.58 13.49
N GLU A 87 -10.41 19.37 12.53
CA GLU A 87 -10.71 20.36 11.48
C GLU A 87 -11.06 21.71 12.11
N SER A 88 -10.43 22.76 11.61
CA SER A 88 -10.77 24.15 11.91
C SER A 88 -10.95 24.89 10.59
N SER A 89 -11.98 25.72 10.47
CA SER A 89 -12.16 26.64 9.35
C SER A 89 -11.10 27.76 9.31
N ASP A 90 -10.27 27.86 10.36
CA ASP A 90 -9.25 28.89 10.52
C ASP A 90 -7.92 28.42 9.91
N THR A 91 -7.51 29.07 8.82
CA THR A 91 -6.28 28.75 8.06
C THR A 91 -4.99 28.98 8.85
N LYS A 92 -5.02 29.73 9.97
CA LYS A 92 -3.88 29.82 10.90
C LYS A 92 -3.66 28.52 11.67
N VAL A 93 -4.72 27.77 11.95
CA VAL A 93 -4.67 26.47 12.67
C VAL A 93 -4.06 25.37 11.79
N PHE A 94 -4.20 25.47 10.46
CA PHE A 94 -3.52 24.58 9.51
C PHE A 94 -2.00 24.79 9.43
N LYS A 95 -1.46 25.89 9.97
CA LYS A 95 -0.01 26.14 10.01
C LYS A 95 0.67 25.62 11.28
N SER A 96 -0.06 25.31 12.35
CA SER A 96 0.54 24.70 13.55
C SER A 96 0.65 23.18 13.38
N ASN A 97 1.82 22.64 13.68
CA ASN A 97 2.06 21.20 13.73
C ASN A 97 1.06 20.56 14.71
N HIS A 98 0.32 19.52 14.30
CA HIS A 98 -0.72 18.88 15.13
C HIS A 98 -0.15 18.31 16.43
N GLY A 99 1.13 17.95 16.48
CA GLY A 99 1.83 17.59 17.71
C GLY A 99 1.86 18.73 18.72
N LYS A 100 2.26 19.94 18.31
CA LYS A 100 2.28 21.13 19.19
C LYS A 100 0.88 21.50 19.68
N ARG A 101 -0.11 21.41 18.81
CA ARG A 101 -1.51 21.63 19.20
C ARG A 101 -2.01 20.56 20.18
N SER A 102 -1.62 19.30 19.99
CA SER A 102 -1.95 18.23 20.94
C SER A 102 -1.35 18.50 22.31
N MET A 103 -0.09 18.96 22.37
CA MET A 103 0.53 19.42 23.62
C MET A 103 -0.26 20.55 24.29
N GLU A 104 -0.64 21.59 23.55
CA GLU A 104 -1.46 22.71 24.09
C GLU A 104 -2.77 22.18 24.69
N MET A 105 -3.48 21.32 23.95
CA MET A 105 -4.73 20.72 24.42
C MET A 105 -4.56 19.84 25.66
N ILE A 106 -3.46 19.09 25.76
CA ILE A 106 -3.12 18.29 26.93
C ILE A 106 -2.89 19.21 28.14
N LEU A 107 -2.08 20.26 27.97
CA LEU A 107 -1.76 21.21 29.05
C LEU A 107 -2.98 22.02 29.50
N GLU A 108 -3.94 22.31 28.62
CA GLU A 108 -5.18 23.00 28.97
C GLU A 108 -6.18 22.09 29.70
N ASN A 109 -6.14 20.77 29.45
CA ASN A 109 -7.17 19.83 29.91
C ASN A 109 -6.63 18.70 30.80
N TYR A 110 -5.41 18.81 31.32
CA TYR A 110 -4.72 17.71 32.02
C TYR A 110 -5.53 17.13 33.19
N GLU A 111 -6.15 17.99 34.02
CA GLU A 111 -6.98 17.53 35.16
C GLU A 111 -8.19 16.73 34.67
N LYS A 112 -8.84 17.20 33.60
CA LYS A 112 -9.97 16.49 32.98
C LYS A 112 -9.52 15.17 32.37
N LEU A 113 -8.34 15.13 31.76
CA LEU A 113 -7.70 13.91 31.25
C LEU A 113 -7.31 12.94 32.37
N GLY A 114 -7.20 13.41 33.62
CA GLY A 114 -6.78 12.61 34.76
C GLY A 114 -5.27 12.49 34.90
N LEU A 115 -4.53 13.48 34.38
CA LEU A 115 -3.09 13.63 34.55
C LEU A 115 -2.81 14.65 35.67
N ASP A 116 -1.63 14.56 36.29
CA ASP A 116 -1.06 15.71 37.00
C ASP A 116 -0.28 16.62 36.02
N ARG A 117 0.15 17.79 36.50
CA ARG A 117 0.81 18.78 35.64
C ARG A 117 2.18 18.32 35.15
N GLY A 118 2.95 17.60 35.95
CA GLY A 118 4.26 17.05 35.55
C GLY A 118 4.09 15.98 34.47
N GLN A 119 3.10 15.10 34.64
CA GLN A 119 2.73 14.10 33.64
C GLN A 119 2.30 14.76 32.33
N ALA A 120 1.45 15.79 32.40
CA ALA A 120 0.99 16.51 31.23
C ALA A 120 2.11 17.19 30.44
N ILE A 121 3.09 17.77 31.14
CA ILE A 121 4.29 18.36 30.51
C ILE A 121 5.10 17.27 29.81
N ALA A 122 5.42 16.17 30.50
CA ALA A 122 6.23 15.10 29.92
C ALA A 122 5.54 14.43 28.70
N VAL A 123 4.23 14.18 28.78
CA VAL A 123 3.46 13.69 27.62
C VAL A 123 3.43 14.73 26.51
N GLY A 124 3.18 16.00 26.86
CA GLY A 124 3.13 17.11 25.92
C GLY A 124 4.44 17.29 25.14
N ASP A 125 5.58 17.22 25.82
CA ASP A 125 6.91 17.30 25.20
C ASP A 125 7.10 16.21 24.14
N ILE A 126 6.83 14.95 24.49
CA ILE A 126 6.92 13.80 23.56
C ILE A 126 6.00 14.00 22.35
N VAL A 127 4.73 14.34 22.62
CA VAL A 127 3.71 14.54 21.60
C VAL A 127 4.02 15.73 20.70
N SER A 128 4.65 16.79 21.22
CA SER A 128 4.96 17.98 20.43
C SER A 128 5.94 17.73 19.29
N VAL A 129 6.76 16.67 19.40
CA VAL A 129 7.81 16.34 18.43
C VAL A 129 7.62 14.99 17.73
N HIS A 130 6.48 14.31 17.90
CA HIS A 130 6.30 12.95 17.38
C HIS A 130 6.33 12.85 15.85
N ASP A 131 5.95 13.90 15.13
CA ASP A 131 5.92 13.93 13.66
C ASP A 131 7.26 14.44 13.09
N ASP A 132 7.34 15.70 12.65
CA ASP A 132 8.57 16.32 12.13
C ASP A 132 9.36 17.16 13.17
N GLY A 133 9.08 16.98 14.46
CA GLY A 133 9.76 17.74 15.51
C GLY A 133 11.24 17.38 15.67
N ASN A 134 12.02 18.35 16.15
CA ASN A 134 13.43 18.18 16.47
C ASN A 134 13.59 17.77 17.94
N LEU A 135 14.16 16.59 18.20
CA LEU A 135 14.36 16.08 19.56
C LEU A 135 15.35 16.94 20.36
N GLU A 136 16.22 17.70 19.70
CA GLU A 136 17.17 18.60 20.37
C GLU A 136 16.52 19.83 21.03
N GLU A 137 15.24 20.11 20.70
CA GLU A 137 14.43 21.14 21.34
C GLU A 137 13.84 20.67 22.69
N LEU A 138 13.89 19.37 22.97
CA LEU A 138 13.37 18.80 24.21
C LEU A 138 14.30 19.06 25.42
N PRO A 139 13.78 18.96 26.66
CA PRO A 139 14.59 19.08 27.86
C PRO A 139 15.78 18.10 27.86
N LYS A 140 17.00 18.66 27.89
CA LYS A 140 18.26 17.88 27.93
C LYS A 140 18.55 17.28 29.30
N THR A 141 17.97 17.86 30.35
CA THR A 141 18.02 17.33 31.71
C THR A 141 16.74 16.55 31.99
N PRO A 142 16.81 15.42 32.72
CA PRO A 142 15.62 14.66 33.06
C PRO A 142 14.53 15.51 33.74
N VAL A 143 13.29 15.33 33.31
CA VAL A 143 12.11 15.92 33.98
C VAL A 143 11.78 15.08 35.21
N VAL A 144 11.47 15.71 36.33
CA VAL A 144 11.15 14.99 37.58
C VAL A 144 9.65 14.97 37.80
N ILE A 145 9.08 13.78 37.96
CA ILE A 145 7.67 13.57 38.36
C ILE A 145 7.67 12.76 39.66
N GLY A 146 7.14 13.36 40.73
CA GLY A 146 7.26 12.79 42.07
C GLY A 146 8.73 12.67 42.48
N SER A 147 9.19 11.45 42.74
CA SER A 147 10.59 11.11 43.04
C SER A 147 11.37 10.56 41.85
N GLU A 148 10.74 10.49 40.66
CA GLU A 148 11.32 9.81 39.51
C GLU A 148 11.82 10.80 38.45
N SER A 149 13.05 10.60 38.00
CA SER A 149 13.62 11.28 36.83
C SER A 149 13.22 10.56 35.53
N ILE A 150 12.81 11.33 34.52
CA ILE A 150 12.32 10.86 33.22
C ILE A 150 13.19 11.44 32.11
N ASN A 151 13.68 10.58 31.22
CA ASN A 151 14.43 11.01 30.05
C ASN A 151 13.50 11.25 28.86
N ILE A 152 13.09 12.50 28.65
CA ILE A 152 12.13 12.86 27.62
C ILE A 152 12.65 12.57 26.19
N ILE A 153 13.95 12.76 25.93
CA ILE A 153 14.55 12.48 24.62
C ILE A 153 14.49 10.98 24.30
N GLU A 154 14.78 10.13 25.28
CA GLU A 154 14.68 8.67 25.13
C GLU A 154 13.24 8.26 24.78
N LEU A 155 12.27 8.72 25.57
CA LEU A 155 10.87 8.36 25.38
C LEU A 155 10.31 8.92 24.07
N ALA A 156 10.69 10.14 23.68
CA ALA A 156 10.28 10.73 22.41
C ALA A 156 10.85 9.97 21.19
N ALA A 157 12.10 9.52 21.26
CA ALA A 157 12.72 8.76 20.18
C ALA A 157 12.01 7.42 19.94
N ILE A 158 11.77 6.65 21.00
CA ILE A 158 11.08 5.35 20.89
C ILE A 158 9.59 5.53 20.52
N PHE A 159 8.95 6.60 20.99
CA PHE A 159 7.59 6.95 20.60
C PHE A 159 7.46 7.25 19.12
N ARG A 160 8.34 8.10 18.58
CA ARG A 160 8.36 8.45 17.16
C ARG A 160 8.60 7.24 16.27
N LEU A 161 9.46 6.32 16.69
CA LEU A 161 9.63 5.04 15.99
C LEU A 161 8.34 4.21 16.00
N ALA A 162 7.67 4.11 17.14
CA ALA A 162 6.44 3.34 17.27
C ALA A 162 5.29 3.89 16.41
N ASP A 163 5.14 5.21 16.35
CA ASP A 163 4.16 5.89 15.49
C ASP A 163 4.50 5.72 14.01
N MET A 164 5.77 5.92 13.63
CA MET A 164 6.24 5.73 12.26
C MET A 164 5.95 4.32 11.73
N LEU A 165 5.97 3.30 12.58
CA LEU A 165 5.71 1.90 12.19
C LEU A 165 4.24 1.55 12.03
N ASP A 166 3.30 2.44 12.37
CA ASP A 166 1.90 2.28 11.99
C ASP A 166 1.67 2.62 10.51
N THR A 167 2.09 1.68 9.66
CA THR A 167 2.15 1.79 8.19
C THR A 167 1.19 0.85 7.45
N SER A 168 0.36 0.10 8.17
CA SER A 168 -0.44 -0.98 7.58
C SER A 168 -1.71 -0.50 6.84
N TYR A 169 -2.39 -1.44 6.18
CA TYR A 169 -3.66 -1.22 5.46
C TYR A 169 -4.75 -0.56 6.32
N GLN A 170 -4.70 -0.72 7.65
CA GLN A 170 -5.67 -0.13 8.59
C GLN A 170 -5.63 1.41 8.61
N ARG A 171 -4.60 2.02 8.03
CA ARG A 171 -4.45 3.47 7.88
C ARG A 171 -5.01 3.99 6.55
N ALA A 172 -5.36 3.12 5.60
CA ALA A 172 -5.97 3.51 4.32
C ALA A 172 -7.51 3.50 4.45
N PRO A 173 -8.23 4.55 3.98
CA PRO A 173 -9.69 4.59 4.03
C PRO A 173 -10.35 3.33 3.44
N GLU A 174 -11.36 2.78 4.15
CA GLU A 174 -12.13 1.61 3.69
C GLU A 174 -12.79 1.83 2.31
N ILE A 175 -13.07 3.09 1.96
CA ILE A 175 -13.62 3.53 0.66
C ILE A 175 -12.79 3.02 -0.55
N ILE A 176 -11.51 2.73 -0.36
CA ILE A 176 -10.64 2.19 -1.41
C ILE A 176 -10.83 0.67 -1.57
N SER A 177 -11.19 -0.03 -0.50
CA SER A 177 -11.48 -1.47 -0.53
C SER A 177 -12.84 -1.78 -1.15
N ASP A 178 -13.78 -0.84 -1.06
CA ASP A 178 -15.00 -0.84 -1.86
C ASP A 178 -14.64 -0.50 -3.31
N LEU A 179 -14.90 -1.45 -4.22
CA LEU A 179 -14.59 -1.51 -5.65
C LEU A 179 -15.09 -0.33 -6.54
N LYS A 180 -15.40 0.84 -5.96
CA LYS A 180 -15.96 2.02 -6.64
C LYS A 180 -14.95 3.15 -6.87
N PHE A 181 -13.75 3.10 -6.31
CA PHE A 181 -12.68 4.06 -6.63
C PHE A 181 -11.85 3.56 -7.82
N PRO A 182 -11.73 4.34 -8.93
CA PRO A 182 -10.85 3.97 -10.03
C PRO A 182 -9.41 3.84 -9.52
N ASP A 183 -8.75 2.73 -9.85
CA ASP A 183 -7.39 2.40 -9.39
C ASP A 183 -6.37 3.51 -9.73
N GLU A 184 -6.53 4.17 -10.86
CA GLU A 184 -5.74 5.33 -11.31
C GLU A 184 -5.82 6.56 -10.37
N ASN A 185 -6.86 6.66 -9.54
CA ASN A 185 -7.07 7.77 -8.62
C ASN A 185 -6.63 7.45 -7.17
N ILE A 186 -6.09 6.26 -6.91
CA ILE A 186 -5.59 5.91 -5.57
C ILE A 186 -4.22 6.58 -5.37
N PRO A 187 -4.06 7.46 -4.36
CA PRO A 187 -2.76 8.04 -3.99
C PRO A 187 -1.71 6.95 -3.73
N SER A 188 -0.49 7.16 -4.23
CA SER A 188 0.64 6.24 -4.07
C SER A 188 0.90 5.87 -2.60
N LYS A 189 0.78 6.83 -1.68
CA LYS A 189 0.92 6.61 -0.23
C LYS A 189 -0.09 5.58 0.31
N TRP A 190 -1.34 5.63 -0.14
CA TRP A 190 -2.38 4.68 0.29
C TRP A 190 -2.16 3.30 -0.32
N ARG A 191 -1.78 3.24 -1.60
CA ARG A 191 -1.45 2.00 -2.30
C ARG A 191 -0.31 1.23 -1.62
N GLY A 192 0.75 1.94 -1.21
CA GLY A 192 1.86 1.35 -0.49
C GLY A 192 1.42 0.78 0.87
N ARG A 193 0.63 1.54 1.64
CA ARG A 193 0.11 1.09 2.95
C ARG A 193 -0.79 -0.14 2.85
N GLN A 194 -1.64 -0.21 1.83
CA GLN A 194 -2.47 -1.39 1.56
C GLN A 194 -1.65 -2.65 1.23
N SER A 195 -0.45 -2.45 0.70
CA SER A 195 0.45 -3.56 0.37
C SER A 195 1.30 -3.98 1.56
N ILE A 196 1.46 -3.14 2.58
CA ILE A 196 2.19 -3.47 3.81
C ILE A 196 1.30 -4.33 4.72
N THR A 197 1.81 -5.51 5.04
CA THR A 197 1.14 -6.47 5.92
C THR A 197 1.57 -6.36 7.37
N GLY A 198 2.76 -5.81 7.63
CA GLY A 198 3.28 -5.61 8.99
C GLY A 198 4.79 -5.46 9.01
N TRP A 199 5.35 -5.42 10.22
CA TRP A 199 6.79 -5.31 10.45
C TRP A 199 7.23 -6.27 11.58
N TYR A 200 8.51 -6.61 11.60
CA TYR A 200 9.12 -7.42 12.66
C TYR A 200 10.62 -7.09 12.82
N LEU A 201 11.23 -7.52 13.92
CA LEU A 201 12.68 -7.37 14.15
C LEU A 201 13.42 -8.64 13.70
N ASP A 202 14.53 -8.47 12.98
CA ASP A 202 15.43 -9.58 12.66
C ASP A 202 16.35 -9.95 13.85
N GLN A 203 17.19 -10.98 13.65
CA GLN A 203 18.14 -11.45 14.66
C GLN A 203 19.20 -10.40 15.05
N SER A 204 19.37 -9.35 14.24
CA SER A 204 20.30 -8.25 14.48
C SER A 204 19.56 -7.00 15.00
N ASN A 205 18.32 -7.14 15.47
CA ASN A 205 17.49 -6.05 15.98
C ASN A 205 17.20 -4.95 14.95
N ARG A 206 17.18 -5.31 13.65
CA ARG A 206 16.82 -4.39 12.56
C ARG A 206 15.36 -4.55 12.19
N ILE A 207 14.74 -3.45 11.79
CA ILE A 207 13.32 -3.39 11.44
C ILE A 207 13.12 -3.92 10.02
N ILE A 208 12.33 -4.97 9.88
CA ILE A 208 11.92 -5.57 8.62
C ILE A 208 10.47 -5.20 8.34
N LEU A 209 10.20 -4.63 7.17
CA LEU A 209 8.84 -4.37 6.70
C LEU A 209 8.45 -5.46 5.71
N GLN A 210 7.28 -6.07 5.89
CA GLN A 210 6.76 -7.10 5.01
C GLN A 210 5.58 -6.57 4.20
N ALA A 211 5.64 -6.78 2.89
CA ALA A 211 4.61 -6.35 1.95
C ALA A 211 4.21 -7.46 0.97
N VAL A 212 2.94 -7.45 0.56
CA VAL A 212 2.35 -8.34 -0.43
C VAL A 212 1.69 -7.49 -1.54
N PRO A 213 2.47 -6.87 -2.42
CA PRO A 213 1.95 -6.07 -3.54
C PRO A 213 1.24 -6.96 -4.57
N LYS A 214 0.20 -6.43 -5.23
CA LYS A 214 -0.59 -7.15 -6.24
C LYS A 214 -0.15 -6.82 -7.68
N LYS A 215 0.44 -5.64 -7.88
CA LYS A 215 0.93 -5.15 -9.20
C LYS A 215 2.18 -4.29 -9.07
N ASP A 216 2.78 -3.90 -10.20
CA ASP A 216 4.02 -3.11 -10.24
C ASP A 216 3.90 -1.75 -9.52
N ASP A 217 2.79 -1.03 -9.72
CA ASP A 217 2.57 0.26 -9.04
C ASP A 217 2.57 0.12 -7.52
N ASP A 218 2.14 -1.04 -7.00
CA ASP A 218 2.14 -1.32 -5.56
C ASP A 218 3.58 -1.53 -5.05
N ILE A 219 4.42 -2.21 -5.84
CA ILE A 219 5.85 -2.38 -5.53
C ILE A 219 6.52 -1.02 -5.45
N GLU A 220 6.29 -0.15 -6.44
CA GLU A 220 6.84 1.21 -6.45
C GLU A 220 6.36 2.01 -5.25
N ALA A 221 5.06 1.96 -4.94
CA ALA A 221 4.48 2.64 -3.79
C ALA A 221 5.09 2.19 -2.45
N VAL A 222 5.29 0.88 -2.27
CA VAL A 222 5.95 0.33 -1.06
C VAL A 222 7.41 0.77 -0.99
N CYS A 223 8.14 0.75 -2.11
CA CYS A 223 9.53 1.22 -2.16
C CYS A 223 9.65 2.71 -1.78
N ASN A 224 8.71 3.54 -2.23
CA ASN A 224 8.67 4.96 -1.88
C ASN A 224 8.40 5.17 -0.39
N LEU A 225 7.43 4.44 0.19
CA LEU A 225 7.19 4.48 1.65
C LEU A 225 8.43 4.03 2.44
N TRP A 226 9.08 2.96 1.99
CA TRP A 226 10.31 2.46 2.61
C TRP A 226 11.44 3.50 2.58
N ALA A 227 11.58 4.23 1.47
CA ALA A 227 12.56 5.32 1.36
C ALA A 227 12.24 6.48 2.32
N MET A 228 10.98 6.89 2.42
CA MET A 228 10.54 7.92 3.38
C MET A 228 10.82 7.49 4.83
N MET A 229 10.44 6.26 5.20
CA MET A 229 10.72 5.72 6.53
C MET A 229 12.22 5.69 6.85
N LYS A 230 13.07 5.42 5.86
CA LYS A 230 14.52 5.42 6.03
C LYS A 230 15.04 6.82 6.37
N GLU A 231 14.51 7.84 5.69
CA GLU A 231 14.85 9.24 5.95
C GLU A 231 14.37 9.66 7.34
N ASP A 232 13.12 9.38 7.70
CA ASP A 232 12.57 9.73 9.01
C ASP A 232 13.27 9.00 10.16
N LEU A 233 13.58 7.71 9.99
CA LEU A 233 14.35 6.95 10.97
C LEU A 233 15.72 7.58 11.20
N SER A 234 16.40 8.04 10.15
CA SER A 234 17.74 8.63 10.26
C SER A 234 17.80 9.85 11.18
N LYS A 235 16.68 10.58 11.31
CA LYS A 235 16.54 11.74 12.22
C LYS A 235 16.58 11.32 13.70
N ILE A 236 16.18 10.09 14.04
CA ILE A 236 16.08 9.59 15.42
C ILE A 236 17.03 8.43 15.73
N SER A 237 17.66 7.81 14.73
CA SER A 237 18.59 6.69 14.88
C SER A 237 19.70 6.92 15.93
N PRO A 238 20.35 8.10 16.01
CA PRO A 238 21.40 8.32 17.02
C PRO A 238 20.89 8.16 18.46
N HIS A 239 19.70 8.68 18.76
CA HIS A 239 19.09 8.57 20.08
C HIS A 239 18.64 7.13 20.36
N LEU A 240 17.97 6.50 19.40
CA LEU A 240 17.55 5.10 19.52
C LEU A 240 18.74 4.18 19.80
N LYS A 241 19.83 4.34 19.04
CA LYS A 241 21.06 3.55 19.20
C LYS A 241 21.72 3.81 20.54
N HIS A 242 21.80 5.06 20.98
CA HIS A 242 22.35 5.42 22.29
C HIS A 242 21.61 4.73 23.45
N HIS A 243 20.28 4.61 23.33
CA HIS A 243 19.43 3.97 24.32
C HIS A 243 19.17 2.47 24.05
N GLY A 244 19.85 1.84 23.09
CA GLY A 244 19.74 0.40 22.83
C GLY A 244 18.40 -0.06 22.25
N TYR A 245 17.67 0.82 21.55
CA TYR A 245 16.47 0.47 20.80
C TYR A 245 16.80 0.10 19.34
N PRO A 246 15.90 -0.59 18.62
CA PRO A 246 16.03 -0.77 17.17
C PRO A 246 16.20 0.57 16.47
N SER A 247 17.29 0.75 15.72
CA SER A 247 17.66 2.05 15.13
C SER A 247 17.93 1.99 13.62
N GLU A 248 17.77 0.82 13.01
CA GLU A 248 18.14 0.55 11.62
C GLU A 248 17.07 -0.25 10.90
N LEU A 249 16.86 0.07 9.61
CA LEU A 249 16.06 -0.76 8.71
C LEU A 249 16.91 -1.93 8.20
N GLY A 250 16.33 -3.12 8.16
CA GLY A 250 16.92 -4.29 7.51
C GLY A 250 16.50 -4.39 6.05
N LYS A 251 15.91 -5.52 5.66
CA LYS A 251 15.35 -5.71 4.30
C LYS A 251 13.90 -5.28 4.22
N LEU A 252 13.47 -4.87 3.02
CA LEU A 252 12.07 -4.85 2.63
C LEU A 252 11.69 -6.26 2.14
N ASP A 253 10.90 -6.99 2.92
CA ASP A 253 10.49 -8.37 2.64
C ASP A 253 9.23 -8.39 1.76
N ILE A 254 9.41 -8.24 0.45
CA ILE A 254 8.32 -8.34 -0.52
C ILE A 254 8.01 -9.82 -0.77
N LYS A 255 6.83 -10.27 -0.31
CA LYS A 255 6.30 -11.61 -0.57
C LYS A 255 5.49 -11.60 -1.87
N GLY A 256 5.65 -12.63 -2.68
CA GLY A 256 5.00 -12.68 -3.99
C GLY A 256 4.21 -13.95 -4.21
N VAL A 257 2.89 -13.80 -4.35
CA VAL A 257 2.17 -14.53 -5.41
C VAL A 257 2.52 -13.92 -6.78
N PHE A 258 2.93 -12.64 -6.81
CA PHE A 258 3.28 -11.87 -8.00
C PHE A 258 4.76 -12.03 -8.45
N LEU A 259 5.72 -12.27 -7.54
CA LEU A 259 7.14 -12.49 -7.90
C LEU A 259 7.37 -13.81 -8.65
N GLU A 260 6.69 -14.90 -8.28
CA GLU A 260 6.81 -16.16 -9.02
C GLU A 260 6.20 -16.07 -10.42
N SER A 261 5.04 -15.40 -10.52
CA SER A 261 4.43 -15.04 -11.81
C SER A 261 5.41 -14.21 -12.65
N ARG A 262 6.05 -13.19 -12.08
CA ARG A 262 7.05 -12.37 -12.79
C ARG A 262 8.40 -13.02 -13.02
N LEU A 263 8.83 -14.03 -12.26
CA LEU A 263 10.03 -14.79 -12.61
C LEU A 263 9.73 -15.71 -13.80
N LYS A 264 8.54 -16.33 -13.84
CA LYS A 264 8.02 -17.02 -15.03
C LYS A 264 7.79 -16.06 -16.21
N GLN A 265 7.29 -14.86 -15.94
CA GLN A 265 7.00 -13.84 -16.95
C GLN A 265 8.25 -13.06 -17.38
N ARG A 266 9.31 -12.93 -16.56
CA ARG A 266 10.62 -12.36 -16.94
C ARG A 266 11.47 -13.37 -17.70
N ALA A 267 11.33 -14.65 -17.37
CA ALA A 267 11.84 -15.72 -18.23
C ALA A 267 11.20 -15.67 -19.64
N THR A 268 9.96 -15.16 -19.77
CA THR A 268 9.34 -14.88 -21.08
C THR A 268 9.57 -13.45 -21.61
N LEU A 269 9.74 -12.43 -20.74
CA LEU A 269 9.94 -11.00 -21.07
C LEU A 269 11.42 -10.62 -21.30
N GLN A 270 12.34 -11.58 -21.41
CA GLN A 270 13.73 -11.33 -21.83
C GLN A 270 13.85 -10.91 -23.33
N ARG A 271 12.84 -10.23 -23.88
CA ARG A 271 12.91 -9.52 -25.17
C ARG A 271 12.24 -8.15 -25.04
N PRO A 272 12.93 -7.16 -24.44
CA PRO A 272 12.39 -5.80 -24.24
C PRO A 272 12.12 -5.08 -25.57
N PHE A 273 12.69 -5.60 -26.67
CA PHE A 273 12.31 -5.31 -28.03
C PHE A 273 12.28 -6.64 -28.77
N PRO A 274 11.22 -7.01 -29.48
CA PRO A 274 11.20 -8.25 -30.25
C PRO A 274 12.21 -8.24 -31.42
N GLY A 275 12.92 -7.13 -31.65
CA GLY A 275 13.81 -6.97 -32.80
C GLY A 275 12.98 -7.06 -34.08
N MET A 276 13.15 -8.15 -34.83
CA MET A 276 12.34 -8.46 -36.03
C MET A 276 11.01 -9.17 -35.72
N ALA A 277 10.74 -9.55 -34.47
CA ALA A 277 9.46 -10.16 -34.09
C ALA A 277 8.37 -9.10 -33.86
N PHE A 278 7.11 -9.53 -33.90
CA PHE A 278 5.93 -8.64 -33.78
C PHE A 278 5.34 -8.74 -32.37
N TYR A 279 4.70 -7.66 -31.91
CA TYR A 279 3.95 -7.65 -30.65
C TYR A 279 2.70 -8.52 -30.78
N THR A 280 2.39 -9.25 -29.73
CA THR A 280 1.26 -10.18 -29.63
C THR A 280 0.12 -9.58 -28.83
N LYS A 281 -1.01 -10.29 -28.76
CA LYS A 281 -2.17 -9.88 -27.97
C LYS A 281 -1.84 -9.66 -26.49
N ASP A 282 -0.93 -10.47 -25.94
CA ASP A 282 -0.51 -10.38 -24.54
C ASP A 282 0.33 -9.12 -24.26
N ASP A 283 0.86 -8.49 -25.31
CA ASP A 283 1.65 -7.25 -25.26
C ASP A 283 0.79 -5.98 -25.42
N ALA A 284 -0.54 -6.11 -25.47
CA ALA A 284 -1.44 -4.98 -25.73
C ALA A 284 -1.30 -3.84 -24.70
N ASN A 285 -0.92 -4.15 -23.46
CA ASN A 285 -0.70 -3.17 -22.40
C ASN A 285 0.54 -2.30 -22.62
N ILE A 286 1.57 -2.82 -23.30
CA ILE A 286 2.83 -2.12 -23.61
C ILE A 286 2.88 -1.57 -25.04
N PHE A 287 1.98 -2.02 -25.94
CA PHE A 287 1.87 -1.50 -27.30
C PHE A 287 1.17 -0.12 -27.30
N LYS A 288 1.93 0.96 -27.49
CA LYS A 288 1.46 2.36 -27.43
C LYS A 288 1.72 3.14 -28.72
N GLY A 289 1.00 4.24 -28.92
CA GLY A 289 1.28 5.24 -29.96
C GLY A 289 0.69 4.94 -31.35
N ARG A 290 -0.20 3.96 -31.47
CA ARG A 290 -0.87 3.55 -32.73
C ARG A 290 -2.39 3.55 -32.64
N ASP A 291 -2.95 4.25 -31.65
CA ASP A 291 -4.39 4.21 -31.36
C ASP A 291 -5.24 4.71 -32.53
N ILE A 292 -4.78 5.73 -33.26
CA ILE A 292 -5.47 6.29 -34.43
C ILE A 292 -5.58 5.24 -35.55
N GLU A 293 -4.48 4.55 -35.87
CA GLU A 293 -4.45 3.52 -36.90
C GLU A 293 -5.30 2.30 -36.51
N ILE A 294 -5.28 1.91 -35.24
CA ILE A 294 -6.13 0.82 -34.73
C ILE A 294 -7.61 1.20 -34.88
N MET A 295 -8.01 2.40 -34.47
CA MET A 295 -9.40 2.85 -34.58
C MET A 295 -9.86 2.96 -36.03
N LYS A 296 -8.98 3.43 -36.94
CA LYS A 296 -9.27 3.46 -38.37
C LYS A 296 -9.45 2.05 -38.94
N LEU A 297 -8.60 1.11 -38.55
CA LEU A 297 -8.70 -0.28 -38.98
C LEU A 297 -9.99 -0.94 -38.46
N LEU A 298 -10.35 -0.69 -37.20
CA LEU A 298 -11.59 -1.16 -36.59
C LEU A 298 -12.84 -0.64 -37.31
N SER A 299 -12.85 0.65 -37.66
CA SER A 299 -13.93 1.28 -38.43
C SER A 299 -14.07 0.66 -39.83
N ASN A 300 -12.94 0.41 -40.49
CA ASN A 300 -12.93 -0.18 -41.83
C ASN A 300 -13.46 -1.61 -41.84
N ILE A 301 -13.01 -2.47 -40.91
CA ILE A 301 -13.50 -3.86 -40.86
C ILE A 301 -14.97 -3.97 -40.47
N SER A 302 -15.50 -2.97 -39.76
CA SER A 302 -16.92 -2.90 -39.42
C SER A 302 -17.80 -2.47 -40.60
N SER A 303 -17.23 -1.69 -41.51
CA SER A 303 -17.96 -1.10 -42.64
C SER A 303 -17.80 -1.88 -43.94
N TRP A 304 -16.74 -2.68 -44.07
CA TRP A 304 -16.37 -3.34 -45.32
C TRP A 304 -16.03 -4.82 -45.11
N PRO A 305 -16.55 -5.73 -45.96
CA PRO A 305 -16.32 -7.17 -45.85
C PRO A 305 -14.86 -7.58 -46.11
N ILE A 306 -14.10 -6.72 -46.80
CA ILE A 306 -12.67 -6.92 -47.07
C ILE A 306 -11.95 -5.61 -46.77
N THR A 307 -10.96 -5.67 -45.87
CA THR A 307 -10.06 -4.55 -45.57
C THR A 307 -8.62 -4.97 -45.84
N LEU A 308 -7.90 -4.15 -46.61
CA LEU A 308 -6.50 -4.38 -46.94
C LEU A 308 -5.60 -3.45 -46.13
N LEU A 309 -4.68 -4.02 -45.35
CA LEU A 309 -3.67 -3.28 -44.58
C LEU A 309 -2.31 -3.35 -45.31
N ILE A 310 -1.87 -2.22 -45.86
CA ILE A 310 -0.60 -2.10 -46.61
C ILE A 310 0.37 -1.21 -45.82
N GLY A 311 1.66 -1.47 -45.98
CA GLY A 311 2.75 -0.66 -45.44
C GLY A 311 4.09 -1.35 -45.65
N GLU A 312 5.19 -0.64 -45.46
CA GLU A 312 6.55 -1.16 -45.63
C GLU A 312 6.81 -2.40 -44.76
N SER A 313 7.73 -3.26 -45.21
CA SER A 313 8.16 -4.41 -44.40
C SER A 313 8.75 -3.90 -43.08
N GLY A 314 8.41 -4.53 -41.95
CA GLY A 314 8.84 -4.06 -40.64
C GLY A 314 8.06 -2.86 -40.06
N ALA A 315 7.12 -2.25 -40.80
CA ALA A 315 6.29 -1.13 -40.29
C ALA A 315 5.35 -1.50 -39.12
N GLY A 316 5.38 -2.74 -38.64
CA GLY A 316 4.60 -3.20 -37.49
C GLY A 316 3.16 -3.63 -37.80
N LYS A 317 2.82 -3.95 -39.06
CA LYS A 317 1.46 -4.37 -39.46
C LYS A 317 0.91 -5.54 -38.65
N THR A 318 1.73 -6.57 -38.44
CA THR A 318 1.34 -7.74 -37.65
C THR A 318 1.13 -7.36 -36.18
N SER A 319 1.98 -6.50 -35.62
CA SER A 319 1.83 -5.95 -34.27
C SER A 319 0.54 -5.14 -34.12
N LEU A 320 0.22 -4.30 -35.13
CA LEU A 320 -1.00 -3.50 -35.16
C LEU A 320 -2.26 -4.38 -35.11
N ILE A 321 -2.23 -5.52 -35.80
CA ILE A 321 -3.34 -6.49 -35.77
C ILE A 321 -3.37 -7.25 -34.43
N HIS A 322 -2.25 -7.83 -33.99
CA HIS A 322 -2.20 -8.74 -32.85
C HIS A 322 -2.29 -8.03 -31.50
N ALA A 323 -1.51 -6.98 -31.28
CA ALA A 323 -1.47 -6.24 -30.03
C ALA A 323 -2.48 -5.08 -30.01
N GLY A 324 -2.92 -4.61 -31.18
CA GLY A 324 -3.84 -3.47 -31.31
C GLY A 324 -5.29 -3.87 -31.58
N LEU A 325 -5.55 -4.52 -32.72
CA LEU A 325 -6.90 -4.79 -33.21
C LEU A 325 -7.58 -5.95 -32.47
N PHE A 326 -6.91 -7.10 -32.33
CA PHE A 326 -7.48 -8.32 -31.75
C PHE A 326 -8.03 -8.15 -30.33
N PRO A 327 -7.31 -7.50 -29.39
CA PRO A 327 -7.87 -7.23 -28.06
C PRO A 327 -9.17 -6.42 -28.12
N LYS A 328 -9.26 -5.43 -29.02
CA LYS A 328 -10.43 -4.55 -29.13
C LYS A 328 -11.64 -5.27 -29.70
N ILE A 329 -11.47 -6.10 -30.74
CA ILE A 329 -12.60 -6.84 -31.33
C ILE A 329 -13.11 -7.95 -30.39
N GLU A 330 -12.26 -8.54 -29.55
CA GLU A 330 -12.73 -9.51 -28.53
C GLU A 330 -13.56 -8.85 -27.43
N ILE A 331 -13.21 -7.63 -27.01
CA ILE A 331 -14.04 -6.85 -26.07
C ILE A 331 -15.41 -6.58 -26.69
N MET A 332 -15.47 -6.39 -28.01
CA MET A 332 -16.71 -6.27 -28.77
C MET A 332 -17.41 -7.63 -29.00
N SER A 333 -16.94 -8.71 -28.36
CA SER A 333 -17.42 -10.08 -28.50
C SER A 333 -17.36 -10.65 -29.92
N TRP A 334 -16.52 -10.08 -30.79
CA TRP A 334 -16.29 -10.63 -32.12
C TRP A 334 -15.37 -11.84 -32.03
N LYS A 335 -15.79 -12.94 -32.64
CA LYS A 335 -14.93 -14.09 -32.86
C LYS A 335 -14.19 -13.92 -34.18
N PHE A 336 -12.89 -14.16 -34.17
CA PHE A 336 -12.06 -14.06 -35.37
C PHE A 336 -11.17 -15.29 -35.52
N VAL A 337 -10.71 -15.49 -36.75
CA VAL A 337 -9.72 -16.50 -37.10
C VAL A 337 -8.51 -15.80 -37.69
N TRP A 338 -7.32 -16.21 -37.26
CA TRP A 338 -6.08 -15.68 -37.80
C TRP A 338 -5.26 -16.82 -38.39
N THR A 339 -4.76 -16.61 -39.61
CA THR A 339 -3.85 -17.56 -40.22
C THR A 339 -2.80 -16.84 -41.05
N ARG A 340 -1.61 -17.45 -41.12
CA ARG A 340 -0.59 -17.09 -42.10
C ARG A 340 -0.64 -18.14 -43.20
N PRO A 341 -1.26 -17.85 -44.35
CA PRO A 341 -1.48 -18.84 -45.37
C PRO A 341 -0.18 -19.12 -46.13
N PHE A 342 0.72 -19.89 -45.53
CA PHE A 342 1.88 -20.48 -46.22
C PHE A 342 1.46 -21.81 -46.87
N ASP A 343 1.98 -22.08 -48.06
CA ASP A 343 1.76 -23.30 -48.87
C ASP A 343 0.33 -23.54 -49.35
N ASN A 344 -0.61 -23.88 -48.46
CA ASN A 344 -2.00 -24.21 -48.79
C ASN A 344 -3.01 -23.32 -48.03
N PRO A 345 -3.25 -22.08 -48.52
CA PRO A 345 -4.13 -21.10 -47.89
C PRO A 345 -5.53 -21.63 -47.56
N LYS A 346 -6.11 -22.43 -48.48
CA LYS A 346 -7.47 -22.93 -48.34
C LYS A 346 -7.60 -23.87 -47.15
N GLU A 347 -6.69 -24.83 -47.01
CA GLU A 347 -6.72 -25.78 -45.89
C GLU A 347 -6.34 -25.11 -44.56
N ASN A 348 -5.43 -24.14 -44.58
CA ASN A 348 -5.07 -23.35 -43.38
C ASN A 348 -6.26 -22.55 -42.84
N ILE A 349 -7.04 -21.90 -43.71
CA ILE A 349 -8.26 -21.18 -43.33
C ILE A 349 -9.31 -22.15 -42.80
N LYS A 350 -9.54 -23.29 -43.48
CA LYS A 350 -10.51 -24.30 -43.06
C LYS A 350 -10.21 -24.82 -41.64
N LYS A 351 -8.95 -25.20 -41.39
CA LYS A 351 -8.53 -25.71 -40.08
C LYS A 351 -8.77 -24.68 -38.97
N MET A 352 -8.44 -23.41 -39.21
CA MET A 352 -8.60 -22.35 -38.22
C MET A 352 -10.06 -22.00 -37.94
N ILE A 353 -10.91 -21.95 -38.97
CA ILE A 353 -12.36 -21.78 -38.78
C ILE A 353 -12.93 -22.95 -37.97
N TRP A 354 -12.52 -24.17 -38.29
CA TRP A 354 -13.00 -25.33 -37.56
C TRP A 354 -12.61 -25.28 -36.08
N SER A 355 -11.34 -25.02 -35.77
CA SER A 355 -10.85 -25.00 -34.38
C SER A 355 -11.49 -23.93 -33.50
N VAL A 356 -11.98 -22.84 -34.09
CA VAL A 356 -12.59 -21.73 -33.32
C VAL A 356 -14.10 -21.90 -33.16
N PHE A 357 -14.78 -22.50 -34.14
CA PHE A 357 -16.25 -22.50 -34.21
C PHE A 357 -16.91 -23.88 -34.13
N PHE A 358 -16.14 -24.97 -34.16
CA PHE A 358 -16.64 -26.34 -34.19
C PHE A 358 -15.82 -27.27 -33.28
N GLU A 359 -16.40 -28.41 -32.91
CA GLU A 359 -15.75 -29.44 -32.09
C GLU A 359 -15.38 -30.66 -32.96
N GLY A 360 -14.31 -31.38 -32.59
CA GLY A 360 -13.84 -32.57 -33.32
C GLY A 360 -12.89 -32.26 -34.49
N GLU A 361 -12.52 -33.29 -35.25
CA GLU A 361 -11.63 -33.15 -36.41
C GLU A 361 -12.34 -32.52 -37.63
N VAL A 362 -11.59 -31.75 -38.42
CA VAL A 362 -12.09 -31.15 -39.66
C VAL A 362 -12.43 -32.25 -40.66
N ASP A 363 -13.68 -32.34 -41.11
CA ASP A 363 -14.03 -33.25 -42.21
C ASP A 363 -13.31 -32.79 -43.49
N GLN A 364 -12.30 -33.56 -43.90
CA GLN A 364 -11.46 -33.28 -45.06
C GLN A 364 -12.25 -33.21 -46.37
N ARG A 365 -13.45 -33.80 -46.43
CA ARG A 365 -14.31 -33.82 -47.62
C ARG A 365 -15.10 -32.53 -47.80
N LYS A 366 -15.24 -31.69 -46.76
CA LYS A 366 -15.98 -30.42 -46.84
C LYS A 366 -15.14 -29.34 -47.51
N SER A 367 -15.72 -28.59 -48.44
CA SER A 367 -15.07 -27.41 -49.00
C SER A 367 -15.08 -26.24 -47.99
N LEU A 368 -14.24 -25.23 -48.20
CA LEU A 368 -14.27 -24.00 -47.41
C LEU A 368 -15.65 -23.32 -47.46
N LEU A 369 -16.30 -23.38 -48.62
CA LEU A 369 -17.64 -22.83 -48.81
C LEU A 369 -18.69 -23.57 -47.97
N ASP A 370 -18.58 -24.90 -47.87
CA ASP A 370 -19.48 -25.72 -47.04
C ASP A 370 -19.32 -25.38 -45.56
N ILE A 371 -18.07 -25.20 -45.10
CA ILE A 371 -17.77 -24.78 -43.72
C ILE A 371 -18.31 -23.37 -43.46
N MET A 372 -18.14 -22.43 -44.39
CA MET A 372 -18.67 -21.05 -44.23
C MET A 372 -20.19 -21.02 -44.21
N LYS A 373 -20.88 -21.80 -45.06
CA LYS A 373 -22.33 -21.93 -45.04
C LYS A 373 -22.83 -22.49 -43.71
N GLN A 374 -22.17 -23.55 -43.22
CA GLN A 374 -22.50 -24.15 -41.94
C GLN A 374 -22.31 -23.17 -40.77
N LEU A 375 -21.26 -22.34 -40.81
CA LEU A 375 -21.00 -21.30 -39.83
C LEU A 375 -22.09 -20.21 -39.86
N GLN A 376 -22.51 -19.77 -41.05
CA GLN A 376 -23.60 -18.79 -41.20
C GLN A 376 -24.93 -19.32 -40.65
N THR A 377 -25.27 -20.60 -40.88
CA THR A 377 -26.46 -21.22 -40.30
C THR A 377 -26.37 -21.28 -38.77
N ARG A 378 -25.18 -21.56 -38.21
CA ARG A 378 -24.97 -21.66 -36.76
C ARG A 378 -25.06 -20.30 -36.06
N VAL A 379 -24.45 -19.26 -36.63
CA VAL A 379 -24.51 -17.88 -36.11
C VAL A 379 -25.96 -17.36 -36.13
N ASN A 380 -26.72 -17.64 -37.19
CA ASN A 380 -28.13 -17.26 -37.28
C ASN A 380 -29.05 -17.98 -36.28
N LEU A 381 -28.67 -19.18 -35.80
CA LEU A 381 -29.43 -19.95 -34.81
C LEU A 381 -29.13 -19.54 -33.36
N THR A 382 -27.95 -18.96 -33.09
CA THR A 382 -27.51 -18.60 -31.73
C THR A 382 -27.79 -17.15 -31.34
N GLY A 383 -28.37 -16.33 -32.22
CA GLY A 383 -28.86 -14.99 -31.88
C GLY A 383 -27.89 -14.13 -31.06
N CYS A 384 -26.69 -13.88 -31.60
CA CYS A 384 -25.87 -12.74 -31.21
C CYS A 384 -25.90 -11.71 -32.32
#